data_AF-A0A8I2E4B3-F1
#
_entry.id   AF-A0A8I2E4B3-F1
#
_cell.length_a   1.000
_cell.length_b   1.000
_cell.length_c   1.000
_cell.angle_alpha   90.00
_cell.angle_beta   90.00
_cell.angle_gamma   90.00
#
_symmetry.space_group_name_H-M   'P 1'
#
loop_
_entity.id
_entity.type
_entity.pdbx_description
1 polymer ?
#
loop_
_entity_poly.entity_id
_entity_poly.type
_entity_poly.pdbx_seq_one_letter_code
_entity_poly.pdbx_strand_id
1 'polypeptide(L)'
;MRFLVAALDAVNPAFAWMGADGPATDDTNLDCVLNRRVRDSVRQARTFLRGYSWTTVCPEELSVRLGGPEALAATGAFHRVVPLSAGGVVLQATETAAAYTDEAVRGVFEALHPVLPPGVPQFDPAHPELRYFPADVSRFGG
;
A
#
# COMPACT_ATOMS: atom_id res chain seq x y z
N MET A 1 12.25 0.89 10.15
CA MET A 1 12.40 0.31 8.79
C MET A 1 13.43 -0.82 8.67
N ARG A 2 14.65 -0.70 9.22
CA ARG A 2 15.71 -1.73 9.04
C ARG A 2 15.29 -3.17 9.43
N PHE A 3 14.57 -3.32 10.55
CA PHE A 3 14.08 -4.63 10.99
C PHE A 3 13.10 -5.27 10.00
N LEU A 4 12.12 -4.50 9.50
CA LEU A 4 11.14 -4.99 8.53
C LEU A 4 11.83 -5.48 7.24
N VAL A 5 12.76 -4.67 6.71
CA VAL A 5 13.52 -5.06 5.52
C VAL A 5 14.29 -6.35 5.78
N ALA A 6 15.04 -6.45 6.88
CA ALA A 6 15.80 -7.65 7.20
C ALA A 6 14.93 -8.91 7.37
N ALA A 7 13.73 -8.77 7.95
CA ALA A 7 12.80 -9.88 8.12
C ALA A 7 12.21 -10.39 6.80
N LEU A 8 12.07 -9.49 5.80
CA LEU A 8 11.44 -9.78 4.53
C LEU A 8 12.43 -10.07 3.41
N ASP A 9 13.71 -9.75 3.58
CA ASP A 9 14.71 -9.79 2.49
C ASP A 9 14.92 -11.19 1.88
N ALA A 10 14.59 -12.23 2.64
CA ALA A 10 14.71 -13.63 2.23
C ALA A 10 13.46 -14.20 1.52
N VAL A 11 12.37 -13.43 1.39
CA VAL A 11 11.12 -13.88 0.76
C VAL A 11 10.55 -12.80 -0.17
N ASN A 12 9.71 -13.18 -1.15
CA ASN A 12 8.86 -12.25 -1.89
C ASN A 12 7.48 -12.18 -1.20
N PRO A 13 7.27 -11.30 -0.21
CA PRO A 13 6.03 -11.25 0.54
C PRO A 13 4.87 -10.76 -0.33
N ALA A 14 3.73 -11.44 -0.24
CA ALA A 14 2.53 -11.02 -0.97
C ALA A 14 2.00 -9.66 -0.49
N PHE A 15 2.17 -9.34 0.80
CA PHE A 15 1.79 -8.06 1.39
C PHE A 15 2.34 -7.93 2.81
N ALA A 16 2.65 -6.69 3.23
CA ALA A 16 2.80 -6.31 4.63
C ALA A 16 2.61 -4.79 4.75
N TRP A 17 2.26 -4.30 5.93
CA TRP A 17 2.11 -2.88 6.18
C TRP A 17 2.42 -2.54 7.65
N MET A 18 2.74 -1.27 7.90
CA MET A 18 2.77 -0.69 9.24
C MET A 18 2.08 0.67 9.18
N GLY A 19 1.06 0.85 10.02
CA GLY A 19 0.34 2.12 10.15
C GLY A 19 0.58 2.79 11.49
N ALA A 20 0.12 4.02 11.60
CA ALA A 20 0.15 4.82 12.83
C ALA A 20 -1.23 4.90 13.52
N ASP A 21 -2.28 4.48 12.83
CA ASP A 21 -3.64 5.04 13.01
C ASP A 21 -4.65 4.03 13.57
N GLY A 22 -4.22 2.84 13.97
CA GLY A 22 -5.12 1.84 14.55
C GLY A 22 -4.41 0.52 14.87
N PRO A 23 -5.07 -0.38 15.61
CA PRO A 23 -4.56 -1.73 15.85
C PRO A 23 -4.38 -2.49 14.52
N ALA A 24 -3.33 -3.30 14.42
CA ALA A 24 -3.17 -4.19 13.28
C ALA A 24 -4.29 -5.24 13.31
N THR A 25 -5.21 -5.16 12.35
CA THR A 25 -6.23 -6.18 12.12
C THR A 25 -5.92 -6.97 10.85
N ASP A 26 -6.65 -8.06 10.63
CA ASP A 26 -6.53 -8.81 9.39
C ASP A 26 -6.99 -7.98 8.20
N ASP A 27 -8.00 -7.11 8.35
CA ASP A 27 -8.48 -6.20 7.33
C ASP A 27 -7.49 -5.05 7.07
N THR A 28 -7.28 -4.72 5.80
CA THR A 28 -6.59 -3.46 5.44
C THR A 28 -7.62 -2.33 5.42
N ASN A 29 -7.17 -1.07 5.55
CA ASN A 29 -8.05 0.08 5.35
C ASN A 29 -8.80 -0.01 4.01
N LEU A 30 -8.12 -0.49 2.96
CA LEU A 30 -8.71 -0.64 1.64
C LEU A 30 -9.72 -1.79 1.55
N ASP A 31 -9.53 -2.87 2.32
CA ASP A 31 -10.50 -3.96 2.42
C ASP A 31 -11.79 -3.47 3.07
N CYS A 32 -11.71 -2.67 4.15
CA CYS A 32 -12.88 -2.07 4.79
C CYS A 32 -13.66 -1.15 3.84
N VAL A 33 -12.99 -0.13 3.29
CA VAL A 33 -13.67 0.92 2.51
C VAL A 33 -14.15 0.45 1.14
N LEU A 34 -13.60 -0.64 0.59
CA LEU A 34 -14.10 -1.28 -0.62
C LEU A 34 -15.01 -2.48 -0.35
N ASN A 35 -15.33 -2.76 0.93
CA ASN A 35 -16.13 -3.91 1.36
C ASN A 35 -15.62 -5.25 0.77
N ARG A 36 -14.31 -5.44 0.79
CA ARG A 36 -13.64 -6.66 0.30
C ARG A 36 -13.51 -7.65 1.45
N ARG A 37 -13.80 -8.92 1.18
CA ARG A 37 -13.56 -9.99 2.17
C ARG A 37 -12.07 -10.28 2.24
N VAL A 38 -11.49 -10.35 3.45
CA VAL A 38 -10.08 -10.74 3.70
C VAL A 38 -9.62 -11.92 2.85
N ARG A 39 -10.41 -13.01 2.84
CA ARG A 39 -10.06 -14.23 2.10
C ARG A 39 -9.87 -13.99 0.60
N ASP A 40 -10.65 -13.07 0.03
CA ASP A 40 -10.64 -12.76 -1.39
C ASP A 40 -9.48 -11.79 -1.68
N SER A 41 -9.25 -10.80 -0.81
CA SER A 41 -8.12 -9.87 -0.94
C SER A 41 -6.76 -10.54 -0.77
N VAL A 42 -6.65 -11.52 0.14
CA VAL A 42 -5.44 -12.35 0.32
C VAL A 42 -5.17 -13.22 -0.91
N ARG A 43 -6.20 -13.88 -1.48
CA ARG A 43 -6.06 -14.68 -2.71
C ARG A 43 -5.59 -13.84 -3.90
N GLN A 44 -5.98 -12.57 -3.92
CA GLN A 44 -5.67 -11.63 -4.99
C GLN A 44 -4.40 -10.80 -4.74
N ALA A 45 -3.68 -11.00 -3.63
CA ALA A 45 -2.61 -10.09 -3.19
C ALA A 45 -1.46 -9.88 -4.20
N ARG A 46 -1.26 -10.82 -5.14
CA ARG A 46 -0.27 -10.71 -6.24
C ARG A 46 -0.85 -10.13 -7.54
N THR A 47 -2.17 -9.98 -7.62
CA THR A 47 -2.89 -9.35 -8.74
C THR A 47 -3.29 -7.92 -8.41
N PHE A 48 -3.70 -7.67 -7.17
CA PHE A 48 -4.04 -6.38 -6.63
C PHE A 48 -3.38 -6.18 -5.28
N LEU A 49 -2.77 -5.02 -5.07
CA LEU A 49 -2.19 -4.68 -3.79
C LEU A 49 -3.31 -4.60 -2.75
N ARG A 50 -3.11 -5.28 -1.63
CA ARG A 50 -4.17 -5.49 -0.63
C ARG A 50 -4.60 -4.20 0.07
N GLY A 51 -3.70 -3.23 0.16
CA GLY A 51 -3.94 -1.90 0.74
C GLY A 51 -2.64 -1.10 0.77
N TYR A 52 -2.68 0.07 1.39
CA TYR A 52 -1.51 0.91 1.60
C TYR A 52 -1.62 1.64 2.95
N SER A 53 -0.47 1.91 3.55
CA SER A 53 -0.33 2.62 4.82
C SER A 53 1.03 3.34 4.84
N TRP A 54 1.40 3.92 5.99
CA TRP A 54 2.66 4.65 6.16
C TRP A 54 3.87 3.84 5.66
N THR A 55 3.93 2.56 6.04
CA THR A 55 4.79 1.59 5.36
C THR A 55 3.94 0.56 4.64
N THR A 56 4.30 0.25 3.40
CA THR A 56 3.63 -0.74 2.56
C THR A 56 4.67 -1.62 1.89
N VAL A 57 4.44 -2.93 1.86
CA VAL A 57 5.26 -3.88 1.11
C VAL A 57 4.49 -4.35 -0.10
N CYS A 58 5.07 -4.12 -1.27
CA CYS A 58 4.51 -4.45 -2.56
C CYS A 58 5.25 -5.67 -3.14
N PRO A 59 4.54 -6.74 -3.52
CA PRO A 59 5.15 -7.93 -4.11
C PRO A 59 5.78 -7.61 -5.47
N GLU A 60 6.75 -8.45 -5.88
CA GLU A 60 7.55 -8.23 -7.08
C GLU A 60 6.71 -7.94 -8.34
N GLU A 61 5.69 -8.75 -8.60
CA GLU A 61 4.87 -8.68 -9.80
C GLU A 61 4.14 -7.34 -9.91
N LEU A 62 3.71 -6.78 -8.78
CA LEU A 62 3.07 -5.48 -8.71
C LEU A 62 4.10 -4.35 -8.80
N SER A 63 5.26 -4.51 -8.15
CA SER A 63 6.34 -3.53 -8.25
C SER A 63 6.83 -3.36 -9.69
N VAL A 64 6.94 -4.44 -10.46
CA VAL A 64 7.30 -4.44 -11.88
C VAL A 64 6.23 -3.72 -12.71
N ARG A 65 4.94 -3.98 -12.45
CA ARG A 65 3.83 -3.26 -13.10
C ARG A 65 3.83 -1.77 -12.83
N LEU A 66 4.40 -1.34 -11.70
CA LEU A 66 4.58 0.06 -11.33
C LEU A 66 5.86 0.68 -11.94
N GLY A 67 6.58 -0.03 -12.81
CA GLY A 67 7.83 0.43 -13.41
C GLY A 67 9.07 0.14 -12.57
N GLY A 68 8.93 -0.61 -11.47
CA GLY A 68 10.02 -1.01 -10.59
C GLY A 68 10.37 0.01 -9.50
N PRO A 69 11.34 -0.35 -8.63
CA PRO A 69 11.73 0.47 -7.48
C PRO A 69 12.21 1.89 -7.85
N GLU A 70 12.93 2.04 -8.96
CA GLU A 70 13.42 3.35 -9.41
C GLU A 70 12.28 4.27 -9.86
N ALA A 71 11.32 3.74 -10.62
CA ALA A 71 10.13 4.50 -11.01
C ALA A 71 9.31 4.91 -9.79
N LEU A 72 9.15 4.01 -8.82
CA LEU A 72 8.48 4.29 -7.55
C LEU A 72 9.19 5.39 -6.77
N ALA A 73 10.52 5.39 -6.71
CA ALA A 73 11.29 6.46 -6.07
C ALA A 73 11.12 7.80 -6.81
N ALA A 74 11.09 7.78 -8.14
CA ALA A 74 10.93 8.98 -8.98
C ALA A 74 9.55 9.66 -8.82
N THR A 75 8.53 8.97 -8.31
CA THR A 75 7.21 9.57 -8.02
C THR A 75 7.27 10.68 -6.96
N GLY A 76 8.28 10.66 -6.10
CA GLY A 76 8.36 11.56 -4.93
C GLY A 76 7.35 11.25 -3.82
N ALA A 77 6.51 10.22 -3.98
CA ALA A 77 5.50 9.83 -2.99
C ALA A 77 6.10 9.12 -1.76
N PHE A 78 7.35 8.68 -1.83
CA PHE A 78 8.00 7.88 -0.79
C PHE A 78 9.28 8.54 -0.31
N HIS A 79 9.40 8.73 1.00
CA HIS A 79 10.65 9.07 1.66
C HIS A 79 11.72 7.99 1.44
N ARG A 80 11.32 6.71 1.39
CA ARG A 80 12.24 5.60 1.16
C ARG A 80 11.60 4.48 0.35
N VAL A 81 12.33 4.00 -0.65
CA VAL A 81 12.03 2.82 -1.44
C VAL A 81 13.17 1.83 -1.28
N VAL A 82 12.88 0.60 -0.83
CA VAL A 82 13.89 -0.43 -0.58
C VAL A 82 13.51 -1.71 -1.32
N PRO A 83 14.17 -2.03 -2.45
CA PRO A 83 13.99 -3.34 -3.08
C PRO A 83 14.46 -4.45 -2.14
N LEU A 84 13.76 -5.58 -2.17
CA LEU A 84 14.12 -6.78 -1.41
C LEU A 84 14.89 -7.75 -2.31
N SER A 85 15.89 -8.42 -1.75
CA SER A 85 16.76 -9.35 -2.47
C SER A 85 16.00 -10.54 -3.07
N ALA A 86 14.97 -11.03 -2.37
CA ALA A 86 14.12 -12.12 -2.82
C ALA A 86 12.90 -11.70 -3.66
N GLY A 87 12.78 -10.40 -3.99
CA GLY A 87 11.70 -9.84 -4.80
C GLY A 87 10.70 -9.00 -4.00
N GLY A 88 10.14 -7.98 -4.66
CA GLY A 88 9.25 -7.00 -4.05
C GLY A 88 9.99 -5.77 -3.50
N VAL A 89 9.23 -4.86 -2.89
CA VAL A 89 9.74 -3.57 -2.45
C VAL A 89 9.04 -3.10 -1.18
N VAL A 90 9.82 -2.56 -0.25
CA VAL A 90 9.31 -1.87 0.94
C VAL A 90 9.25 -0.38 0.66
N LEU A 91 8.07 0.19 0.84
CA LEU A 91 7.75 1.59 0.57
C LEU A 91 7.45 2.29 1.89
N GLN A 92 8.17 3.37 2.17
CA GLN A 92 7.94 4.25 3.31
C GLN A 92 7.48 5.61 2.79
N ALA A 93 6.24 5.98 3.06
CA ALA A 93 5.63 7.22 2.57
C ALA A 93 6.37 8.46 3.10
N THR A 94 6.53 8.55 4.42
CA THR A 94 7.15 9.70 5.10
C THR A 94 8.22 9.25 6.09
N GLU A 95 9.13 10.14 6.50
CA GLU A 95 10.20 9.79 7.45
C GLU A 95 9.66 9.22 8.76
N THR A 96 8.56 9.79 9.25
CA THR A 96 7.87 9.35 10.47
C THR A 96 6.40 9.11 10.21
N ALA A 97 5.80 8.22 11.00
CA ALA A 97 4.37 7.93 11.00
C ALA A 97 3.52 9.20 11.24
N ALA A 98 3.99 10.09 12.13
CA ALA A 98 3.31 11.35 12.45
C ALA A 98 3.22 12.31 11.25
N ALA A 99 4.15 12.21 10.30
CA ALA A 99 4.17 13.04 9.09
C ALA A 99 3.28 12.50 7.96
N TYR A 100 2.63 11.34 8.12
CA TYR A 100 1.85 10.67 7.08
C TYR A 100 0.48 11.33 6.83
N THR A 101 0.45 12.62 6.53
CA THR A 101 -0.78 13.43 6.34
C THR A 101 -1.64 12.98 5.15
N ASP A 102 -2.84 13.54 5.01
CA ASP A 102 -3.74 13.27 3.88
C ASP A 102 -3.09 13.55 2.51
N GLU A 103 -2.20 14.52 2.45
CA GLU A 103 -1.40 14.81 1.24
C GLU A 103 -0.43 13.67 0.92
N ALA A 104 0.21 13.09 1.94
CA ALA A 104 1.05 11.91 1.77
C ALA A 104 0.22 10.67 1.37
N VAL A 105 -0.97 10.51 1.96
CA VAL A 105 -1.93 9.44 1.58
C VAL A 105 -2.32 9.58 0.11
N ARG A 106 -2.61 10.80 -0.36
CA ARG A 106 -2.89 11.09 -1.78
C ARG A 106 -1.72 10.72 -2.68
N GLY A 107 -0.50 11.15 -2.35
CA GLY A 107 0.70 10.82 -3.14
C GLY A 107 0.95 9.30 -3.23
N VAL A 108 0.78 8.58 -2.12
CA VAL A 108 0.88 7.12 -2.10
C VAL A 108 -0.20 6.47 -2.98
N PHE A 109 -1.44 6.95 -2.89
CA PHE A 109 -2.52 6.46 -3.75
C PHE A 109 -2.18 6.67 -5.23
N GLU A 110 -1.78 7.88 -5.62
CA GLU A 110 -1.43 8.20 -7.01
C GLU A 110 -0.30 7.32 -7.55
N ALA A 111 0.71 7.05 -6.73
CA ALA A 111 1.81 6.16 -7.10
C ALA A 111 1.39 4.68 -7.22
N LEU A 112 0.40 4.23 -6.43
CA LEU A 112 0.02 2.81 -6.35
C LEU A 112 -1.26 2.45 -7.12
N HIS A 113 -2.06 3.43 -7.55
CA HIS A 113 -3.36 3.20 -8.20
C HIS A 113 -3.35 2.16 -9.34
N PRO A 114 -2.29 1.98 -10.18
CA PRO A 114 -2.30 1.01 -11.28
C PRO A 114 -2.35 -0.46 -10.82
N VAL A 115 -2.06 -0.72 -9.54
CA VAL A 115 -2.11 -2.07 -8.95
C VAL A 115 -3.14 -2.20 -7.84
N LEU A 116 -3.91 -1.15 -7.57
CA LEU A 116 -5.00 -1.19 -6.60
C LEU A 116 -6.26 -1.83 -7.23
N PRO A 117 -7.11 -2.50 -6.44
CA PRO A 117 -8.39 -3.00 -6.91
C PRO A 117 -9.34 -1.84 -7.32
N PRO A 118 -10.18 -2.03 -8.35
CA PRO A 118 -11.23 -1.07 -8.71
C PRO A 118 -12.29 -0.92 -7.62
N GLY A 119 -12.91 0.26 -7.56
CA GLY A 119 -14.03 0.55 -6.67
C GLY A 119 -13.95 1.93 -6.02
N VAL A 120 -15.10 2.49 -5.68
CA VAL A 120 -15.19 3.78 -4.96
C VAL A 120 -15.13 3.51 -3.45
N PRO A 121 -14.10 4.00 -2.73
CA PRO A 121 -14.04 3.89 -1.27
C PRO A 121 -15.26 4.51 -0.60
N GLN A 122 -15.89 3.77 0.31
CA GLN A 122 -17.00 4.24 1.13
C GLN A 122 -16.51 4.53 2.54
N PHE A 123 -16.86 5.72 3.05
CA PHE A 123 -16.59 6.06 4.45
C PHE A 123 -17.39 5.13 5.36
N ASP A 124 -16.71 4.53 6.33
CA ASP A 124 -17.33 3.72 7.37
C ASP A 124 -17.35 4.50 8.70
N PRO A 125 -18.54 4.95 9.17
CA PRO A 125 -18.66 5.64 10.45
C PRO A 125 -18.20 4.82 11.66
N ALA A 126 -18.14 3.49 11.56
CA ALA A 126 -17.61 2.62 12.62
C ALA A 126 -16.08 2.67 12.71
N HIS A 127 -15.41 3.11 11.65
CA HIS A 127 -13.96 3.16 11.53
C HIS A 127 -13.46 4.52 10.98
N PRO A 128 -13.73 5.62 11.71
CA PRO A 128 -13.35 6.97 11.26
C PRO A 128 -11.83 7.18 11.19
N GLU A 129 -11.03 6.31 11.81
CA GLU A 129 -9.58 6.35 11.83
C GLU A 129 -8.90 5.87 10.55
N LEU A 130 -9.64 5.21 9.64
CA LEU A 130 -9.07 4.63 8.43
C LEU A 130 -8.55 5.71 7.49
N ARG A 131 -7.26 5.64 7.16
CA ARG A 131 -6.64 6.49 6.15
C ARG A 131 -6.70 5.86 4.77
N TYR A 132 -7.30 6.58 3.82
CA TYR A 132 -7.40 6.22 2.42
C TYR A 132 -7.66 7.49 1.60
N PHE A 133 -7.34 7.45 0.30
CA PHE A 133 -7.73 8.50 -0.64
C PHE A 133 -9.11 8.17 -1.24
N PRO A 134 -10.11 9.08 -1.17
CA PRO A 134 -11.50 8.80 -1.54
C PRO A 134 -11.72 8.91 -3.07
N ALA A 135 -11.00 8.10 -3.85
CA ALA A 135 -11.16 8.04 -5.30
C ALA A 135 -11.14 6.60 -5.83
N ASP A 136 -11.86 6.36 -6.91
CA ASP A 136 -11.81 5.10 -7.64
C ASP A 136 -10.65 5.12 -8.64
N VAL A 137 -9.85 4.05 -8.59
CA VAL A 137 -8.69 3.84 -9.46
C VAL A 137 -9.10 3.73 -10.94
N SER A 138 -10.35 3.33 -11.23
CA SER A 138 -10.90 3.29 -12.59
C SER A 138 -10.92 4.67 -13.28
N ARG A 139 -10.87 5.76 -12.51
CA ARG A 139 -10.85 7.14 -13.03
C ARG A 139 -9.47 7.58 -13.52
N PHE A 140 -8.43 6.80 -13.25
CA PHE A 140 -7.04 7.11 -13.58
C PHE A 140 -6.46 6.18 -14.67
N GLY A 141 -7.24 5.19 -15.12
CA GLY A 141 -6.88 4.34 -16.26
C GLY A 141 -7.14 5.04 -17.59
N GLY A 142 -6.07 5.42 -18.28
CA GLY A 142 -6.05 5.81 -19.70
C GLY A 142 -5.24 4.81 -20.51
#